data_AF-A0A1X7I6R2-F1
#
_entry.id   AF-A0A1X7I6R2-F1
#
_cell.length_a   1.000
_cell.length_b   1.000
_cell.length_c   1.000
_cell.angle_alpha   90.00
_cell.angle_beta   90.00
_cell.angle_gamma   90.00
#
_symmetry.space_group_name_H-M   'P 1'
#
loop_
_entity.id
_entity.type
_entity.pdbx_description
1 polymer ?
#
loop_
_entity_poly.entity_id
_entity_poly.type
_entity_poly.pdbx_seq_one_letter_code
_entity_poly.pdbx_strand_id
1 'polypeptide(L)'
;MLTVFFVMLLGVAIGIGVRRIPAVRHTGKWVSIVIYILLFLLGKEVGGDKQLLASLSTLGLQALLITGGAVAGSILFATFIFRFFFEKK
;
A
#
# COMPACT_ATOMS: atom_id res chain seq x y z
N MET A 1 15.29 -8.88 -3.10
CA MET A 1 14.09 -9.24 -2.29
C MET A 1 14.42 -9.42 -0.82
N LEU A 2 15.36 -10.30 -0.45
CA LEU A 2 15.79 -10.49 0.94
C LEU A 2 16.30 -9.19 1.62
N THR A 3 17.02 -8.35 0.87
CA THR A 3 17.50 -7.04 1.37
C THR A 3 16.36 -6.11 1.78
N VAL A 4 15.28 -6.08 1.00
CA VAL A 4 14.09 -5.27 1.31
C VAL A 4 13.44 -5.77 2.59
N PHE A 5 13.36 -7.10 2.74
CA PHE A 5 12.85 -7.72 3.96
C PHE A 5 13.64 -7.30 5.20
N PHE A 6 14.97 -7.35 5.14
CA PHE A 6 15.82 -6.89 6.25
C PHE A 6 15.66 -5.40 6.54
N VAL A 7 15.57 -4.56 5.50
CA VAL A 7 15.34 -3.12 5.68
C VAL A 7 14.00 -2.84 6.36
N MET A 8 12.93 -3.54 5.98
CA MET A 8 11.63 -3.42 6.65
C MET A 8 11.70 -3.86 8.12
N LEU A 9 12.37 -4.98 8.39
CA LEU A 9 12.50 -5.52 9.75
C LEU A 9 13.30 -4.58 10.66
N LEU A 10 14.40 -4.02 10.15
CA LEU A 10 15.17 -2.99 10.84
C LEU A 10 14.35 -1.71 11.05
N GLY A 11 13.60 -1.27 10.04
CA GLY A 11 12.72 -0.10 10.15
C GLY A 11 11.67 -0.26 11.26
N VAL A 12 11.07 -1.45 11.39
CA VAL A 12 10.13 -1.76 12.47
C VAL A 12 10.85 -1.80 13.82
N ALA A 13 12.01 -2.44 13.91
CA ALA A 13 12.78 -2.53 15.16
C ALA A 13 13.19 -1.14 15.68
N ILE A 14 13.69 -0.27 14.80
CA ILE A 14 14.03 1.12 15.11
C ILE A 14 12.75 1.89 15.51
N GLY A 15 11.66 1.71 14.78
CA GLY A 15 10.37 2.34 15.08
C GLY A 15 9.84 1.98 16.47
N ILE A 16 10.02 0.73 16.92
CA ILE A 16 9.64 0.28 18.27
C ILE A 16 10.54 0.93 19.33
N GLY A 17 11.86 0.96 19.11
CA GLY A 17 12.82 1.55 20.06
C GLY A 17 12.62 3.05 20.27
N VAL A 18 12.26 3.77 19.21
CA VAL A 18 12.09 5.24 19.21
C VAL A 18 10.65 5.66 19.58
N ARG A 19 9.70 4.72 19.66
CA ARG A 19 8.27 4.97 19.95
C ARG A 19 8.01 5.77 21.23
N ARG A 20 8.92 5.73 22.20
CA ARG A 20 8.79 6.42 23.50
C ARG A 20 9.12 7.92 23.44
N ILE A 21 9.70 8.41 22.35
CA ILE A 21 10.12 9.82 22.22
C ILE A 21 8.93 10.68 21.75
N PRO A 22 8.50 11.72 22.51
CA PRO A 22 7.32 12.53 22.17
C PRO A 22 7.47 13.33 20.86
N ALA A 23 8.70 13.64 20.43
CA ALA A 23 8.99 14.27 19.15
C ALA A 23 8.61 13.40 17.94
N VAL A 24 8.61 12.08 18.10
CA VAL A 24 8.31 11.09 17.05
C VAL A 24 6.81 10.76 17.01
N ARG A 25 5.99 11.40 17.85
CA ARG A 25 4.53 11.25 17.83
C ARG A 25 3.89 11.81 16.56
N HIS A 26 4.58 12.69 15.82
CA HIS A 26 4.10 13.30 14.57
C HIS A 26 4.58 12.58 13.29
N THR A 27 4.94 11.30 13.36
CA THR A 27 5.32 10.52 12.17
C THR A 27 4.27 10.54 11.07
N GLY A 28 2.97 10.62 11.42
CA GLY A 28 1.89 10.70 10.43
C GLY A 28 2.03 11.89 9.47
N LYS A 29 2.43 13.08 9.97
CA LYS A 29 2.64 14.26 9.11
C LYS A 29 3.80 14.04 8.13
N TRP A 30 4.90 13.46 8.60
CA TRP A 30 6.07 13.15 7.77
C TRP A 30 5.74 12.13 6.69
N VAL A 31 4.98 11.08 7.04
CA VAL A 31 4.52 10.08 6.07
C VAL A 31 3.66 10.74 4.98
N SER A 32 2.71 11.60 5.35
CA SER A 32 1.89 12.33 4.37
C SER A 32 2.73 13.20 3.44
N ILE A 33 3.72 13.94 3.96
CA ILE A 33 4.63 14.74 3.13
C ILE A 33 5.38 13.85 2.14
N VAL A 34 5.92 12.72 2.59
CA VAL A 34 6.62 11.77 1.71
C VAL A 34 5.68 11.20 0.64
N ILE A 35 4.43 10.85 1.00
CA ILE A 35 3.43 10.40 0.03
C ILE A 35 3.19 11.48 -1.03
N TYR A 36 3.03 12.74 -0.65
CA TYR A 36 2.84 13.82 -1.63
C TYR A 36 4.05 13.98 -2.57
N ILE A 37 5.27 13.89 -2.03
CA ILE A 37 6.49 13.94 -2.84
C ILE A 37 6.52 12.74 -3.81
N LEU A 38 6.24 11.53 -3.32
CA LEU A 38 6.20 10.33 -4.15
C LEU A 38 5.14 10.41 -5.24
N LEU A 39 3.95 10.93 -4.94
CA LEU A 39 2.88 11.14 -5.91
C LEU A 39 3.29 12.17 -6.98
N PHE A 40 4.00 13.22 -6.59
CA PHE A 40 4.53 14.19 -7.54
C PHE A 40 5.58 13.58 -8.47
N LEU A 41 6.53 12.81 -7.92
CA LEU A 41 7.55 12.10 -8.69
C LEU A 41 6.89 11.10 -9.65
N LEU A 42 5.93 10.32 -9.15
CA LEU A 42 5.16 9.36 -9.95
C LEU A 42 4.43 10.05 -11.10
N GLY A 43 3.77 11.17 -10.83
CA GLY A 43 3.07 11.95 -11.86
C GLY A 43 4.01 12.47 -12.95
N LYS A 44 5.21 12.91 -12.57
CA LYS A 44 6.25 13.32 -13.53
C LYS A 44 6.72 12.15 -14.39
N GLU A 45 7.06 11.02 -13.77
CA GLU A 45 7.57 9.84 -14.48
C GLU A 45 6.52 9.26 -15.42
N VAL A 46 5.28 9.10 -14.95
CA VAL A 46 4.16 8.58 -15.75
C VAL A 46 3.73 9.55 -16.85
N GLY A 47 3.71 10.86 -16.57
CA GLY A 47 3.28 11.87 -17.55
C GLY A 47 4.30 12.17 -18.65
N GLY A 48 5.59 11.92 -18.40
CA GLY A 48 6.65 12.07 -19.41
C GLY A 48 6.74 10.89 -20.39
N ASP A 49 6.20 9.74 -20.01
CA ASP A 49 6.26 8.51 -20.81
C ASP A 49 5.01 8.34 -21.70
N LYS A 50 5.17 8.68 -22.98
CA LYS A 50 4.10 8.54 -24.00
C LYS A 50 3.66 7.09 -24.20
N GLN A 51 4.53 6.11 -24.02
CA GLN A 51 4.21 4.69 -24.17
C GLN A 51 3.37 4.20 -22.99
N LEU A 52 3.70 4.65 -21.78
CA LEU A 52 2.92 4.37 -20.58
C LEU A 52 1.54 5.02 -20.70
N LEU A 53 1.45 6.30 -21.10
CA LEU A 53 0.20 7.03 -21.33
C LEU A 53 -0.72 6.35 -22.36
N ALA A 54 -0.17 5.90 -23.49
CA ALA A 54 -0.94 5.18 -24.51
C ALA A 54 -1.49 3.84 -23.98
N SER A 55 -0.69 3.17 -23.14
CA SER A 55 -1.04 1.90 -22.51
C SER A 55 -1.89 2.06 -21.25
N LEU A 56 -2.10 3.28 -20.72
CA LEU A 56 -2.93 3.50 -19.53
C LEU A 56 -4.38 3.07 -19.74
N SER A 57 -4.89 3.16 -20.98
CA SER A 57 -6.25 2.70 -21.29
C SER A 57 -6.41 1.20 -21.09
N THR A 58 -5.44 0.41 -21.57
CA THR A 58 -5.45 -1.05 -21.46
C THR A 58 -5.04 -1.50 -20.06
N LEU A 59 -3.99 -0.90 -19.48
CA LEU A 59 -3.54 -1.13 -18.11
C LEU A 59 -4.60 -0.73 -17.09
N GLY A 60 -5.34 0.36 -17.33
CA GLY A 60 -6.39 0.84 -16.44
C GLY A 60 -7.55 -0.14 -16.35
N LEU A 61 -7.99 -0.68 -17.49
CA LEU A 61 -9.07 -1.67 -17.51
C LEU A 61 -8.63 -3.00 -16.89
N GLN A 62 -7.40 -3.44 -17.17
CA GLN A 62 -6.81 -4.61 -16.54
C GLN A 62 -6.66 -4.43 -15.02
N ALA A 63 -6.17 -3.27 -14.57
CA ALA A 63 -6.01 -2.95 -13.16
C ALA A 63 -7.38 -2.92 -12.46
N LEU A 64 -8.43 -2.40 -13.10
CA LEU A 64 -9.78 -2.35 -12.54
C LEU A 64 -10.36 -3.76 -12.36
N LEU A 65 -10.18 -4.65 -13.34
CA LEU A 65 -10.59 -6.04 -13.23
C LEU A 65 -9.82 -6.78 -12.13
N ILE A 66 -8.50 -6.63 -12.07
CA ILE A 66 -7.65 -7.25 -11.05
C ILE A 66 -8.02 -6.74 -9.65
N THR A 67 -8.17 -5.42 -9.50
CA THR A 67 -8.51 -4.80 -8.22
C THR A 67 -9.91 -5.21 -7.79
N GLY A 68 -10.88 -5.22 -8.71
CA GLY A 68 -12.24 -5.69 -8.44
C GLY A 68 -12.26 -7.14 -7.99
N GLY A 69 -11.54 -8.03 -8.70
CA GLY A 69 -11.40 -9.44 -8.32
C GLY A 69 -10.70 -9.63 -6.97
N ALA A 70 -9.64 -8.86 -6.69
CA ALA A 70 -8.91 -8.92 -5.44
C ALA A 70 -9.74 -8.43 -4.25
N VAL A 71 -10.49 -7.34 -4.41
CA VAL A 71 -11.40 -6.81 -3.38
C VAL A 71 -12.55 -7.78 -3.14
N ALA A 72 -13.20 -8.28 -4.20
CA ALA A 72 -14.26 -9.27 -4.07
C ALA A 72 -13.77 -10.54 -3.38
N GLY A 73 -12.59 -11.07 -3.77
CA GLY A 73 -11.96 -12.20 -3.12
C GLY A 73 -11.65 -11.96 -1.65
N SER A 74 -11.09 -10.79 -1.32
CA SER A 74 -10.78 -10.41 0.07
C SER A 74 -12.04 -10.32 0.93
N ILE A 75 -13.13 -9.74 0.40
CA ILE A 75 -14.42 -9.66 1.10
C ILE A 75 -15.04 -11.05 1.28
N LEU A 76 -15.00 -11.90 0.25
CA LEU A 76 -15.50 -13.28 0.31
C LEU A 76 -14.77 -14.09 1.38
N PHE A 77 -13.44 -14.02 1.41
CA PHE A 77 -12.63 -14.71 2.42
C PHE A 77 -12.85 -14.15 3.83
N ALA A 78 -12.90 -12.83 3.98
CA ALA A 78 -13.19 -12.20 5.27
C ALA A 78 -14.57 -12.63 5.79
N THR A 79 -15.57 -12.68 4.90
CA THR A 79 -16.92 -13.15 5.22
C THR A 79 -16.90 -14.64 5.57
N PHE A 80 -16.22 -15.48 4.79
CA PHE A 80 -16.13 -16.91 5.06
C PHE A 80 -15.51 -17.21 6.43
N ILE A 81 -14.40 -16.53 6.77
CA ILE A 81 -13.77 -16.65 8.09
C ILE A 81 -14.68 -16.11 9.19
N PHE A 82 -15.35 -14.98 8.96
CA PHE A 82 -16.29 -14.42 9.92
C PHE A 82 -17.42 -15.39 10.23
N ARG A 83 -18.01 -16.01 9.20
CA ARG A 83 -19.08 -17.00 9.37
C ARG A 83 -18.59 -18.27 10.06
N PHE A 84 -17.40 -18.76 9.70
CA PHE A 84 -16.87 -19.99 10.28
C PHE A 84 -16.43 -19.84 11.75
N PHE A 85 -15.91 -18.67 12.13
CA PHE A 85 -15.33 -18.45 13.46
C PHE A 85 -16.27 -17.72 14.44
N PHE A 86 -17.08 -16.78 13.95
CA PHE A 86 -17.97 -15.96 14.78
C PHE A 86 -19.46 -16.33 14.66
N GLU A 87 -19.86 -17.05 13.60
CA GLU A 87 -21.22 -17.54 13.42
C GLU A 87 -21.32 -19.01 13.90
N LYS A 88 -20.79 -19.30 15.10
CA LYS A 88 -21.18 -20.48 15.88
C LYS A 88 -22.35 -20.11 16.77
N LYS A 89 -23.50 -20.69 16.43
CA LYS A 89 -24.71 -20.79 17.25
C LYS A 89 -24.43 -21.53 18.56
#